data_AF-A0A1G9UT03-F1
#
_entry.id   AF-A0A1G9UT03-F1
#
_cell.length_a   1.000
_cell.length_b   1.000
_cell.length_c   1.000
_cell.angle_alpha   90.00
_cell.angle_beta   90.00
_cell.angle_gamma   90.00
#
_symmetry.space_group_name_H-M   'P 1'
#
loop_
_entity.id
_entity.type
_entity.pdbx_description
1 polymer ?
#
loop_
_entity_poly.entity_id
_entity_poly.type
_entity_poly.pdbx_seq_one_letter_code
_entity_poly.pdbx_strand_id
1 'polypeptide(L)'
;MRSGQLFPRAPWVLHTHVTACSYWPTPRASMANNHCTYRPQYRADAPALEQRVAMRGQSGGYLNPQWVEWLMGFPSGWLPPVCAPSETPSSPTSPNSSAA
;
A
#
# COMPACT_ATOMS: atom_id res chain seq x y z
N MET A 1 41.62 -6.20 31.22
CA MET A 1 40.56 -7.15 30.82
C MET A 1 39.26 -6.36 30.79
N ARG A 2 38.67 -6.11 29.61
CA ARG A 2 37.44 -5.30 29.49
C ARG A 2 36.24 -6.20 29.76
N SER A 3 35.48 -5.89 30.81
CA SER A 3 34.24 -6.58 31.17
C SER A 3 33.21 -6.44 30.04
N GLY A 4 33.04 -7.50 29.26
CA GLY A 4 32.03 -7.58 28.21
C GLY A 4 30.66 -7.85 28.80
N GLN A 5 29.91 -6.82 29.15
CA GLN A 5 28.49 -6.96 29.43
C GLN A 5 27.73 -7.12 28.12
N LEU A 6 27.13 -8.29 27.90
CA LEU A 6 26.19 -8.55 26.82
C LEU A 6 24.78 -8.29 27.32
N PHE A 7 24.11 -7.31 26.72
CA PHE A 7 22.68 -7.07 26.97
C PHE A 7 21.85 -7.94 26.01
N PRO A 8 20.81 -8.64 26.49
CA PRO A 8 19.91 -9.36 25.61
C PRO A 8 19.23 -8.37 24.66
N ARG A 9 19.27 -8.65 23.35
CA ARG A 9 18.51 -7.86 22.36
C ARG A 9 17.02 -8.02 22.70
N ALA A 10 16.31 -6.90 22.77
CA ALA A 10 14.86 -6.91 22.93
C ALA A 10 14.26 -7.86 21.87
N PRO A 11 13.44 -8.84 22.26
CA PRO A 11 12.81 -9.72 21.30
C PRO A 11 11.97 -8.88 20.35
N TRP A 12 12.04 -9.19 19.05
CA TRP A 12 11.15 -8.63 18.04
C TRP A 12 9.74 -9.17 18.27
N VAL A 13 9.08 -8.67 19.31
CA VAL A 13 7.71 -9.01 19.62
C VAL A 13 6.82 -8.35 18.56
N LEU A 14 6.04 -9.16 17.87
CA LEU A 14 4.92 -8.71 17.04
C LEU A 14 3.99 -7.90 17.96
N HIS A 15 4.04 -6.56 17.83
CA HIS A 15 3.17 -5.65 18.57
C HIS A 15 1.74 -5.85 18.09
N THR A 16 1.04 -6.79 18.71
CA THR A 16 -0.33 -7.20 18.33
C THR A 16 -1.37 -6.77 19.37
N HIS A 17 -1.04 -5.80 20.24
CA HIS A 17 -1.94 -5.36 21.31
C HIS A 17 -2.66 -4.03 21.05
N VAL A 18 -2.78 -3.59 19.80
CA VAL A 18 -3.64 -2.44 19.47
C VAL A 18 -4.67 -2.86 18.44
N THR A 19 -5.93 -2.96 18.88
CA THR A 19 -7.12 -3.21 18.05
C THR A 19 -7.34 -2.14 16.96
N ALA A 20 -6.56 -1.05 16.98
CA ALA A 20 -6.55 -0.02 15.94
C ALA A 20 -5.86 -0.49 14.64
N CYS A 21 -4.93 -1.45 14.71
CA CYS A 21 -4.20 -1.93 13.53
C CYS A 21 -5.01 -2.85 12.62
N SER A 22 -6.20 -3.30 13.05
CA SER A 22 -7.08 -4.18 12.26
C SER A 22 -8.22 -3.44 11.58
N TYR A 23 -8.41 -2.15 11.87
CA TYR A 23 -9.55 -1.40 11.33
C TYR A 23 -9.36 -1.02 9.86
N TRP A 24 -8.12 -0.65 9.49
CA TRP A 24 -7.76 -0.31 8.12
C TRP A 24 -6.90 -1.41 7.50
N PRO A 25 -7.32 -1.98 6.36
CA PRO A 25 -6.54 -2.98 5.65
C PRO A 25 -5.17 -2.45 5.23
N THR A 26 -4.18 -3.34 5.13
CA THR A 26 -2.84 -2.97 4.65
C THR A 26 -2.91 -2.45 3.20
N PRO A 27 -2.32 -1.28 2.92
CA PRO A 27 -2.12 -0.76 1.56
C PRO A 27 -1.44 -1.80 0.66
N ARG A 28 -1.93 -1.95 -0.58
CA ARG A 28 -1.39 -2.90 -1.57
C ARG A 28 -0.77 -2.13 -2.72
N ALA A 29 0.28 -2.68 -3.34
CA ALA A 29 0.92 -2.05 -4.50
C ALA A 29 -0.07 -1.74 -5.65
N SER A 30 -1.11 -2.56 -5.84
CA SER A 30 -2.11 -2.37 -6.89
C SER A 30 -3.17 -1.30 -6.57
N MET A 31 -3.22 -0.75 -5.35
CA MET A 31 -4.23 0.24 -4.96
C MET A 31 -4.19 1.52 -5.79
N ALA A 32 -3.03 1.89 -6.33
CA ALA A 32 -2.86 3.08 -7.16
C ALA A 32 -3.70 3.03 -8.45
N ASN A 33 -4.03 1.83 -8.94
CA ASN A 33 -4.85 1.63 -10.14
C ASN A 33 -6.32 1.39 -9.80
N ASN A 34 -6.68 1.31 -8.52
CA ASN A 34 -8.03 0.99 -8.08
C ASN A 34 -8.71 2.24 -7.52
N HIS A 35 -9.90 2.55 -8.04
CA HIS A 35 -10.71 3.63 -7.50
C HIS A 35 -11.35 3.22 -6.18
N CYS A 36 -11.54 4.20 -5.30
CA CYS A 36 -12.37 4.09 -4.09
C CYS A 36 -13.83 3.86 -4.50
N THR A 37 -14.18 2.62 -4.82
CA THR A 37 -15.50 2.20 -5.29
C THR A 37 -16.06 1.13 -4.39
N TYR A 38 -17.29 1.34 -3.92
CA TYR A 38 -17.98 0.33 -3.13
C TYR A 38 -18.47 -0.78 -4.06
N ARG A 39 -17.90 -1.98 -3.88
CA ARG A 39 -18.27 -3.18 -4.66
C ARG A 39 -19.01 -4.19 -3.78
N PRO A 40 -20.34 -4.30 -3.87
CA PRO A 40 -21.12 -5.16 -2.99
C PRO A 40 -20.81 -6.65 -3.17
N GLN A 41 -20.18 -7.06 -4.29
CA GLN A 41 -19.74 -8.44 -4.52
C GLN A 41 -18.64 -8.90 -3.55
N TYR A 42 -17.90 -8.00 -2.92
CA TYR A 42 -16.86 -8.36 -1.96
C TYR A 42 -17.36 -8.17 -0.52
N ARG A 43 -18.41 -8.90 -0.13
CA ARG A 43 -18.66 -9.19 1.30
C ARG A 43 -17.59 -10.15 1.84
N ALA A 44 -16.33 -9.85 1.57
CA ALA A 44 -15.19 -10.56 2.11
C ALA A 44 -15.00 -10.11 3.55
N ASP A 45 -14.64 -11.03 4.43
CA ASP A 45 -14.35 -10.76 5.85
C ASP A 45 -13.25 -9.70 6.02
N ALA A 46 -12.43 -9.46 4.98
CA ALA A 46 -11.43 -8.42 4.90
C ALA A 46 -11.46 -7.69 3.53
N PRO A 47 -12.22 -6.57 3.38
CA PRO A 47 -12.19 -5.76 2.16
C PRO A 47 -10.84 -5.07 1.99
N ALA A 48 -10.47 -4.73 0.76
CA ALA A 48 -9.29 -3.91 0.49
C ALA A 48 -9.46 -2.47 1.02
N LEU A 49 -8.36 -1.74 1.17
CA LEU A 49 -8.35 -0.40 1.76
C LEU A 49 -9.24 0.59 0.98
N GLU A 50 -9.10 0.63 -0.34
CA GLU A 50 -9.92 1.44 -1.26
C GLU A 50 -11.42 1.22 -1.05
N GLN A 51 -11.79 -0.06 -0.87
CA GLN A 51 -13.17 -0.45 -0.67
C GLN A 51 -13.65 -0.11 0.75
N ARG A 52 -12.79 -0.25 1.77
CA ARG A 52 -13.10 0.16 3.14
C ARG A 52 -13.34 1.68 3.24
N VAL A 53 -12.58 2.47 2.48
CA VAL A 53 -12.77 3.93 2.36
C VAL A 53 -14.07 4.26 1.63
N ALA A 54 -14.39 3.54 0.55
CA ALA A 54 -15.65 3.70 -0.17
C ALA A 54 -16.88 3.33 0.69
N MET A 55 -16.80 2.24 1.48
CA MET A 55 -17.83 1.84 2.46
C MET A 55 -18.11 2.92 3.51
N ARG A 56 -17.11 3.76 3.81
CA ARG A 56 -17.19 4.87 4.76
C ARG A 56 -17.84 6.14 4.19
N GLY A 57 -18.27 6.12 2.93
CA GLY A 57 -18.88 7.26 2.25
C GLY A 57 -17.89 8.13 1.48
N GLN A 58 -16.59 7.80 1.48
CA GLN A 58 -15.61 8.45 0.62
C GLN A 58 -15.43 7.64 -0.67
N SER A 59 -16.40 7.80 -1.57
CA SER A 59 -16.41 7.14 -2.88
C SER A 59 -15.97 8.10 -3.99
N GLY A 60 -15.27 7.57 -4.98
CA GLY A 60 -14.74 8.32 -6.12
C GLY A 60 -13.25 8.64 -6.00
N GLY A 61 -12.56 8.61 -7.15
CA GLY A 61 -11.13 8.90 -7.24
C GLY A 61 -10.22 7.82 -6.63
N TYR A 62 -8.99 8.22 -6.32
CA TYR A 62 -7.94 7.37 -5.76
C TYR A 62 -7.65 7.75 -4.31
N LEU A 63 -6.97 6.86 -3.57
CA LEU A 63 -6.51 7.15 -2.22
C LEU A 63 -5.41 8.22 -2.24
N ASN A 64 -5.48 9.14 -1.27
CA ASN A 64 -4.44 10.16 -1.10
C ASN A 64 -3.13 9.48 -0.64
N PRO A 65 -2.02 9.62 -1.40
CA PRO A 65 -0.74 9.00 -1.04
C PRO A 65 -0.22 9.44 0.34
N GLN A 66 -0.41 10.72 0.71
CA GLN A 66 0.00 11.25 2.01
C GLN A 66 -0.74 10.56 3.17
N TRP A 67 -2.01 10.23 2.97
CA TRP A 67 -2.80 9.50 3.97
C TRP A 67 -2.33 8.05 4.10
N VAL A 68 -1.97 7.41 2.98
CA VAL A 68 -1.41 6.05 2.97
C VAL A 68 -0.05 5.99 3.68
N GLU A 69 0.80 7.01 3.51
CA GLU A 69 2.06 7.16 4.25
C GLU A 69 1.85 7.18 5.76
N TRP A 70 0.89 7.99 6.22
CA TRP A 70 0.54 8.07 7.64
C TRP A 70 0.00 6.74 8.16
N LEU A 71 -0.80 6.04 7.34
CA LEU A 71 -1.33 4.72 7.69
C LEU A 71 -0.21 3.68 7.90
N MET A 72 0.90 3.82 7.16
CA MET A 72 2.06 2.92 7.24
C MET A 72 3.11 3.37 8.26
N GLY A 73 2.96 4.57 8.85
CA GLY A 73 3.92 5.11 9.82
C GLY A 73 5.21 5.65 9.20
N PHE A 74 5.22 5.99 7.90
CA PHE A 74 6.37 6.64 7.27
C PHE A 74 6.42 8.14 7.62
N PRO A 75 7.62 8.73 7.74
CA PRO A 75 7.73 10.18 7.92
C PRO A 75 7.20 10.92 6.69
N SER A 76 6.57 12.07 6.90
CA SER A 76 6.01 12.90 5.83
C SER A 76 7.09 13.30 4.82
N GLY A 77 6.86 13.08 3.52
CA GLY A 77 7.82 13.40 2.45
C GLY A 77 8.88 12.33 2.21
N TRP A 78 8.76 11.15 2.82
CA TRP A 78 9.62 10.01 2.54
C TRP A 78 9.33 9.36 1.18
N LEU A 79 8.06 9.35 0.76
CA LEU A 79 7.72 8.97 -0.60
C LEU A 79 7.76 10.22 -1.47
N PRO A 80 8.37 10.16 -2.67
CA PRO A 80 8.32 11.27 -3.59
C PRO A 80 6.85 11.61 -3.90
N PRO A 81 6.50 12.90 -4.04
CA PRO A 81 5.14 13.30 -4.40
C PRO A 81 4.80 12.61 -5.71
N VAL A 82 3.78 11.75 -5.69
CA VAL A 82 3.17 11.03 -6.82
C VAL A 82 4.18 10.68 -7.92
N CYS A 83 4.60 9.40 -7.95
CA CYS A 83 5.32 8.76 -9.06
C CYS A 83 5.34 9.67 -10.30
N ALA A 84 6.40 10.50 -10.44
CA ALA A 84 6.67 11.10 -11.74
C ALA A 84 6.63 9.91 -12.69
N PRO A 85 5.79 9.90 -13.74
CA PRO A 85 5.58 8.72 -14.55
C PRO A 85 6.97 8.28 -14.98
N SER A 86 7.46 7.21 -14.34
CA SER A 86 8.70 6.58 -14.73
C SER A 86 8.28 5.81 -15.95
N GLU A 87 8.14 6.54 -17.05
CA GLU A 87 7.91 6.01 -18.37
C GLU A 87 9.14 5.17 -18.66
N THR A 88 9.09 3.90 -18.25
CA THR A 88 9.83 2.86 -18.93
C THR A 88 9.35 3.01 -20.38
N PRO A 89 10.20 3.48 -21.32
CA PRO A 89 9.75 3.65 -22.69
C PRO A 89 9.23 2.29 -23.13
N SER A 90 7.94 2.24 -23.48
CA SER A 90 7.33 1.01 -23.95
C SER A 90 8.15 0.50 -25.13
N SER A 91 8.51 -0.77 -25.11
CA SER A 91 9.22 -1.37 -26.23
C SER A 91 8.38 -1.14 -27.50
N PRO A 92 8.99 -0.67 -28.60
CA PRO A 92 8.26 -0.49 -29.85
C PRO A 92 7.67 -1.84 -30.26
N THR A 93 6.38 -1.82 -30.63
CA THR A 93 5.67 -2.98 -31.16
C THR A 93 6.48 -3.61 -32.28
N SER A 94 6.84 -4.88 -32.12
CA SER A 94 7.52 -5.65 -33.16
C SER A 94 6.61 -5.74 -34.39
N PRO A 95 7.10 -5.43 -35.61
CA PRO A 95 6.29 -5.59 -36.80
C PRO A 95 5.96 -7.07 -37.02
N ASN A 96 4.69 -7.36 -37.27
CA ASN A 96 4.19 -8.70 -37.55
C ASN A 96 4.86 -9.23 -38.82
N SER A 97 5.75 -10.21 -38.70
CA SER A 97 6.26 -10.97 -39.84
C SER A 97 5.19 -11.97 -40.25
N SER A 98 4.27 -11.54 -41.12
CA SER A 98 3.47 -12.44 -41.93
C SER A 98 4.16 -12.56 -43.28
N ALA A 99 4.95 -13.62 -43.47
CA ALA A 99 5.43 -14.03 -44.78
C ALA A 99 4.31 -14.78 -45.50
N ALA A 100 4.04 -14.40 -46.75
CA ALA A 100 3.23 -15.12 -47.73
C ALA A 100 4.15 -15.93 -48.65
#